data_AF-A0AA40UTH4-F1
#
_entry.id   AF-A0AA40UTH4-F1
#
_cell.length_a   1.000
_cell.length_b   1.000
_cell.length_c   1.000
_cell.angle_alpha   90.00
_cell.angle_beta   90.00
_cell.angle_gamma   90.00
#
_symmetry.space_group_name_H-M   'P 1'
#
loop_
_entity.id
_entity.type
_entity.pdbx_description
1 polymer ?
#
loop_
_entity_poly.entity_id
_entity_poly.type
_entity_poly.pdbx_seq_one_letter_code
_entity_poly.pdbx_strand_id
1 'polypeptide(L)'
;MEEHIDGLQGATLVFAGLNEDCLRILLTDDRIPAHSVLLLTQRAGQFLRATLKPIVEHMPEFKSFKPRMESILRQLKDLPKDASVLSTGDYVLPTFRVELSSDISFQEHEVASDLWVVRFDNGLTQYRRDKSDVYVYDPASQHATDAGFRVCRVRSLEVGDKVFVMSAELREMVEQALCDAGVPIQSDKTFESALRSYHELVQKRLAQRFPQATVADKVRAVRQSMLELDAGLERRLPTLQAMRHWIDLGRSPDTPFEQLRPQAPNREDVFKAFAEVLGFSSLEAAYHWQRVIMAVRTSRRLDGRHVSDIYAYMLLQPESVMAHSGIRRKTLNQLFEKARESVATVEIVGPLKESK
;
A
#
# COMPACT_ATOMS: atom_id res chain seq x y z
N MET A 1 2.06 -0.58 30.08
CA MET A 1 3.39 -0.16 30.59
C MET A 1 3.25 0.59 31.90
N GLU A 2 2.37 1.60 32.00
CA GLU A 2 2.15 2.41 33.22
C GLU A 2 1.88 1.60 34.50
N GLU A 3 1.20 0.45 34.40
CA GLU A 3 0.84 -0.41 35.56
C GLU A 3 2.01 -1.21 36.15
N HIS A 4 3.17 -1.30 35.47
CA HIS A 4 4.29 -2.17 35.88
C HIS A 4 5.56 -1.37 36.23
N ILE A 5 5.49 -0.04 36.24
CA ILE A 5 6.67 0.84 36.44
C ILE A 5 7.19 0.77 37.88
N ASP A 6 6.31 0.53 38.86
CA ASP A 6 6.69 0.52 40.27
C ASP A 6 7.61 -0.65 40.66
N GLY A 7 7.64 -1.72 39.86
CA GLY A 7 8.53 -2.87 40.05
C GLY A 7 9.94 -2.73 39.43
N LEU A 8 10.23 -1.59 38.77
CA LEU A 8 11.45 -1.39 37.97
C LEU A 8 12.53 -0.54 38.66
N GLN A 9 12.40 -0.30 39.97
CA GLN A 9 13.40 0.45 40.75
C GLN A 9 14.78 -0.22 40.68
N GLY A 10 15.76 0.50 40.11
CA GLY A 10 17.14 0.02 39.95
C GLY A 10 17.46 -0.73 38.65
N ALA A 11 16.47 -0.94 37.77
CA ALA A 11 16.67 -1.58 36.47
C ALA A 11 17.08 -0.56 35.39
N THR A 12 17.93 -0.98 34.44
CA THR A 12 18.19 -0.18 33.23
C THR A 12 17.04 -0.39 32.25
N LEU A 13 16.30 0.67 31.94
CA LEU A 13 15.22 0.61 30.96
C LEU A 13 15.77 0.76 29.54
N VAL A 14 15.38 -0.16 28.66
CA VAL A 14 15.70 -0.12 27.23
C VAL A 14 14.40 0.03 26.45
N PHE A 15 14.26 1.13 25.73
CA PHE A 15 13.15 1.36 24.81
C PHE A 15 13.59 0.96 23.39
N ALA A 16 13.00 -0.11 22.87
CA ALA A 16 13.21 -0.55 21.50
C ALA A 16 12.06 -0.04 20.62
N GLY A 17 12.35 1.00 19.83
CA GLY A 17 11.31 1.79 19.18
C GLY A 17 10.63 2.77 20.14
N LEU A 18 10.05 3.84 19.60
CA LEU A 18 9.46 4.91 20.39
C LEU A 18 8.17 5.38 19.72
N ASN A 19 7.03 5.12 20.38
CA ASN A 19 5.74 5.68 20.00
C ASN A 19 5.41 6.89 20.90
N GLU A 20 4.30 7.55 20.62
CA GLU A 20 3.84 8.74 21.34
C GLU A 20 3.70 8.48 22.85
N ASP A 21 3.09 7.35 23.23
CA ASP A 21 2.91 6.97 24.64
C ASP A 21 4.24 6.74 25.36
N CYS A 22 5.18 6.03 24.74
CA CYS A 22 6.50 5.79 25.31
C CYS A 22 7.30 7.09 25.44
N LEU A 23 7.21 7.99 24.45
CA LEU A 23 7.87 9.30 24.52
C LEU A 23 7.28 10.15 25.65
N ARG A 24 5.94 10.18 25.77
CA ARG A 24 5.25 10.88 26.86
C ARG A 24 5.73 10.37 28.21
N ILE A 25 5.68 9.06 28.43
CA ILE A 25 6.09 8.45 29.69
C ILE A 25 7.58 8.72 29.97
N LEU A 26 8.47 8.55 28.97
CA LEU A 26 9.90 8.85 29.10
C LEU A 26 10.18 10.30 29.53
N LEU A 27 9.40 11.25 29.04
CA LEU A 27 9.56 12.67 29.34
C LEU A 27 8.90 13.07 30.67
N THR A 28 7.73 12.51 31.01
CA THR A 28 6.91 13.00 32.12
C THR A 28 6.94 12.14 33.38
N ASP A 29 7.33 10.86 33.31
CA ASP A 29 7.29 9.97 34.46
C ASP A 29 8.60 10.00 35.27
N ASP A 30 8.51 10.44 36.52
CA ASP A 30 9.66 10.53 37.44
C ASP A 30 10.18 9.19 37.93
N ARG A 31 9.42 8.11 37.73
CA ARG A 31 9.84 6.75 38.08
C ARG A 31 10.81 6.15 37.05
N ILE A 32 10.94 6.77 35.87
CA ILE A 32 11.88 6.33 34.85
C ILE A 32 13.30 6.78 35.21
N PRO A 33 14.28 5.85 35.28
CA PRO A 33 15.67 6.20 35.54
C PRO A 33 16.26 7.14 34.49
N ALA A 34 17.09 8.09 34.95
CA ALA A 34 17.75 9.08 34.10
C ALA A 34 18.67 8.46 33.02
N HIS A 35 19.13 7.22 33.21
CA HIS A 35 20.00 6.48 32.29
C HIS A 35 19.24 5.43 31.47
N SER A 36 18.13 5.84 30.86
CA SER A 36 17.38 4.99 29.93
C SER A 36 18.09 4.89 28.58
N VAL A 37 18.10 3.70 27.97
CA VAL A 37 18.69 3.43 26.65
C VAL A 37 17.60 3.48 25.59
N LEU A 38 17.80 4.28 24.55
CA LEU A 38 16.90 4.36 23.39
C LEU A 38 17.54 3.63 22.21
N LEU A 39 16.91 2.54 21.78
CA LEU A 39 17.25 1.85 20.53
C LEU A 39 16.31 2.36 19.44
N LEU A 40 16.83 3.28 18.63
CA LEU A 40 16.12 3.89 17.53
C LEU A 40 16.78 3.52 16.21
N THR A 41 15.98 3.44 15.15
CA THR A 41 16.53 3.52 13.80
C THR A 41 17.14 4.92 13.60
N GLN A 42 18.15 5.03 12.74
CA GLN A 42 18.80 6.31 12.43
C GLN A 42 17.77 7.41 12.07
N ARG A 43 16.73 7.02 11.32
CA ARG A 43 15.65 7.91 10.86
C ARG A 43 14.70 8.33 11.99
N ALA A 44 14.31 7.42 12.89
CA ALA A 44 13.52 7.77 14.07
C ALA A 44 14.29 8.72 15.01
N GLY A 45 15.61 8.56 15.13
CA GLY A 45 16.47 9.49 15.85
C GLY A 45 16.54 10.88 15.21
N GLN A 46 16.57 10.98 13.88
CA GLN A 46 16.53 12.27 13.18
C GLN A 46 15.20 12.99 13.40
N PHE A 47 14.07 12.27 13.31
CA PHE A 47 12.74 12.82 13.59
C PHE A 47 12.64 13.34 15.02
N LEU A 48 13.01 12.50 16.00
CA LEU A 48 12.99 12.90 17.41
C LEU A 48 13.86 14.14 17.67
N ARG A 49 15.02 14.25 17.01
CA ARG A 49 15.86 15.45 17.07
C ARG A 49 15.16 16.68 16.48
N ALA A 50 14.50 16.54 15.33
CA ALA A 50 13.80 17.62 14.66
C ALA A 50 12.57 18.10 15.46
N THR A 51 11.89 17.21 16.18
CA THR A 51 10.74 17.55 17.03
C THR A 51 11.15 18.17 18.35
N LEU A 52 12.13 17.60 19.06
CA LEU A 52 12.51 18.09 20.40
C LEU A 52 13.31 19.39 20.35
N LYS A 53 14.10 19.63 19.30
CA LYS A 53 14.97 20.81 19.23
C LYS A 53 14.19 22.14 19.24
N PRO A 54 13.14 22.34 18.41
CA PRO A 54 12.32 23.55 18.46
C PRO A 54 11.61 23.74 19.80
N ILE A 55 11.15 22.65 20.43
CA ILE A 55 10.48 22.69 21.74
C ILE A 55 11.44 23.21 22.81
N VAL A 56 12.67 22.69 22.84
CA VAL A 56 13.69 23.11 23.81
C VAL A 56 14.17 24.56 23.58
N GLU A 57 14.22 25.00 22.33
CA GLU A 57 14.75 26.31 21.93
C GLU A 57 13.70 27.44 22.01
N HIS A 58 12.43 27.16 21.66
CA HIS A 58 11.42 28.20 21.42
C HIS A 58 10.19 28.11 22.33
N MET A 59 10.01 27.05 23.12
CA MET A 59 8.81 26.85 23.96
C MET A 59 9.17 26.83 25.46
N PRO A 60 9.16 28.00 26.14
CA PRO A 60 9.50 28.10 27.56
C PRO A 60 8.53 27.34 28.49
N GLU A 61 7.34 26.99 28.01
CA GLU A 61 6.31 26.23 28.73
C GLU A 61 6.79 24.82 29.11
N PHE A 62 7.76 24.26 28.38
CA PHE A 62 8.31 22.92 28.61
C PHE A 62 9.57 22.92 29.50
N LYS A 63 9.80 23.98 30.28
CA LYS A 63 11.01 24.16 31.10
C LYS A 63 11.27 23.02 32.10
N SER A 64 10.22 22.40 32.65
CA SER A 64 10.34 21.26 33.58
C SER A 64 10.96 20.03 32.93
N PHE A 65 10.67 19.78 31.64
CA PHE A 65 11.12 18.60 30.90
C PHE A 65 12.43 18.84 30.13
N LYS A 66 12.88 20.10 30.08
CA LYS A 66 14.08 20.54 29.35
C LYS A 66 15.33 19.71 29.64
N PRO A 67 15.69 19.36 30.89
CA PRO A 67 16.89 18.56 31.17
C PRO A 67 16.85 17.17 30.51
N ARG A 68 15.67 16.52 30.48
CA ARG A 68 15.49 15.20 29.85
C ARG A 68 15.55 15.32 28.33
N MET A 69 14.87 16.30 27.74
CA MET A 69 14.91 16.54 26.30
C MET A 69 16.32 16.87 25.80
N GLU A 70 17.07 17.69 26.54
CA GLU A 70 18.47 18.02 26.22
C GLU A 70 19.41 16.82 26.33
N SER A 71 19.15 15.91 27.28
CA SER A 71 19.90 14.66 27.42
C SER A 71 19.73 13.77 26.17
N ILE A 72 18.49 13.61 25.71
CA ILE A 72 18.16 12.87 24.49
C ILE A 72 18.79 13.57 23.26
N LEU A 73 18.64 14.88 23.14
CA LEU A 73 19.19 15.65 22.01
C LEU A 73 20.72 15.57 21.90
N ARG A 74 21.43 15.52 23.04
CA ARG A 74 22.90 15.33 23.05
C ARG A 74 23.30 14.01 22.42
N GLN A 75 22.56 12.93 22.69
CA GLN A 75 22.83 11.61 22.13
C GLN A 75 22.48 11.52 20.63
N LEU A 76 21.58 12.37 20.14
CA LEU A 76 21.17 12.43 18.73
C LEU A 76 22.01 13.41 17.88
N LYS A 77 23.00 14.10 18.49
CA LYS A 77 23.79 15.15 17.84
C LYS A 77 24.60 14.62 16.65
N ASP A 78 25.13 13.41 16.77
CA ASP A 78 26.06 12.82 15.79
C ASP A 78 25.35 12.03 14.67
N LEU A 79 24.01 12.05 14.64
CA LEU A 79 23.25 11.40 13.57
C LEU A 79 23.51 12.12 12.22
N PRO A 80 23.83 11.36 11.15
CA PRO A 80 24.01 11.91 9.81
C PRO A 80 22.82 12.78 9.41
N LYS A 81 23.04 13.87 8.68
CA LYS A 81 21.95 14.64 8.07
C LYS A 81 21.59 13.96 6.75
N ASP A 82 20.61 13.07 6.77
CA ASP A 82 20.06 12.50 5.54
C ASP A 82 18.85 13.35 5.10
N ALA A 83 18.82 13.74 3.83
CA ALA A 83 17.76 14.57 3.24
C ALA A 83 16.64 13.75 2.60
N SER A 84 16.67 12.42 2.76
CA SER A 84 15.65 11.50 2.24
C SER A 84 14.34 11.66 2.99
N VAL A 85 13.24 11.72 2.24
CA VAL A 85 11.86 11.69 2.75
C VAL A 85 11.66 10.51 3.68
N LEU A 86 10.95 10.75 4.79
CA LEU A 86 10.43 9.71 5.67
C LEU A 86 9.56 8.74 4.83
N SER A 87 10.03 7.50 4.63
CA SER A 87 9.22 6.44 4.02
C SER A 87 8.51 5.66 5.13
N THR A 88 7.29 5.21 4.88
CA THR A 88 6.51 4.43 5.86
C THR A 88 7.23 3.16 6.33
N GLY A 89 8.18 2.62 5.53
CA GLY A 89 9.04 1.50 5.92
C GLY A 89 10.06 1.82 7.02
N ASP A 90 10.24 3.10 7.37
CA ASP A 90 11.14 3.56 8.43
C ASP A 90 10.49 3.59 9.81
N TYR A 91 9.17 3.46 9.84
CA TYR A 91 8.39 3.19 11.04
C TYR A 91 8.30 1.67 11.22
N VAL A 92 9.35 1.04 11.75
CA VAL A 92 9.15 -0.24 12.45
C VAL A 92 8.60 0.10 13.85
N LEU A 93 7.37 0.57 13.86
CA LEU A 93 6.43 0.25 14.91
C LEU A 93 5.66 -0.99 14.40
N PRO A 94 5.16 -1.89 15.26
CA PRO A 94 4.04 -2.74 14.90
C PRO A 94 2.82 -1.82 14.75
N THR A 95 2.80 -0.99 13.72
CA THR A 95 1.64 -0.23 13.33
C THR A 95 0.64 -1.22 12.77
N PHE A 96 -0.56 -1.21 13.33
CA PHE A 96 -1.71 -1.89 12.78
C PHE A 96 -1.74 -1.68 11.28
N ARG A 97 -1.87 -2.78 10.52
CA ARG A 97 -2.26 -2.70 9.12
C ARG A 97 -3.55 -1.91 9.06
N VAL A 98 -3.47 -0.67 8.60
CA VAL A 98 -4.67 0.05 8.19
C VAL A 98 -5.08 -0.61 6.88
N GLU A 99 -6.11 -1.46 6.94
CA GLU A 99 -6.74 -2.04 5.77
C GLU A 99 -7.49 -0.95 5.00
N LEU A 100 -6.75 -0.12 4.27
CA LEU A 100 -7.30 0.69 3.18
C LEU A 100 -7.47 -0.24 1.99
N SER A 101 -8.57 -0.98 2.00
CA SER A 101 -9.02 -1.92 0.98
C SER A 101 -9.00 -1.30 -0.43
N SER A 102 -8.15 -1.81 -1.32
CA SER A 102 -8.50 -1.92 -2.73
C SER A 102 -8.77 -3.40 -3.01
N ASP A 103 -10.03 -3.67 -3.35
CA ASP A 103 -10.62 -4.91 -3.84
C ASP A 103 -10.04 -6.22 -3.28
N ILE A 104 -10.80 -6.77 -2.34
CA ILE A 104 -10.70 -8.17 -1.94
C ILE A 104 -10.83 -9.01 -3.22
N SER A 105 -9.75 -9.71 -3.56
CA SER A 105 -9.84 -10.90 -4.41
C SER A 105 -10.94 -11.77 -3.82
N PHE A 106 -12.03 -12.01 -4.57
CA PHE A 106 -13.02 -13.02 -4.26
C PHE A 106 -12.31 -14.38 -4.12
N GLN A 107 -11.85 -14.69 -2.91
CA GLN A 107 -11.84 -16.06 -2.42
C GLN A 107 -13.28 -16.29 -1.96
N GLU A 108 -13.99 -17.11 -2.72
CA GLU A 108 -15.41 -17.39 -2.60
C GLU A 108 -15.83 -18.08 -1.28
N HIS A 109 -15.00 -18.04 -0.23
CA HIS A 109 -15.21 -18.77 1.02
C HIS A 109 -14.95 -17.86 2.24
N GLU A 110 -15.66 -16.74 2.31
CA GLU A 110 -16.15 -16.12 3.55
C GLU A 110 -16.96 -14.88 3.17
N VAL A 111 -18.28 -15.04 3.06
CA VAL A 111 -19.22 -13.92 2.98
C VAL A 111 -19.21 -13.26 4.36
N ALA A 112 -18.23 -12.38 4.57
CA ALA A 112 -18.13 -11.63 5.82
C ALA A 112 -19.24 -10.58 5.85
N SER A 113 -20.09 -10.66 6.87
CA SER A 113 -21.21 -9.76 7.19
C SER A 113 -20.84 -8.27 7.38
N ASP A 114 -19.60 -7.87 7.08
CA ASP A 114 -19.00 -6.56 7.38
C ASP A 114 -18.67 -5.74 6.11
N LEU A 115 -19.09 -6.21 4.93
CA LEU A 115 -18.87 -5.53 3.65
C LEU A 115 -19.90 -4.43 3.42
N TRP A 116 -19.42 -3.24 3.05
CA TRP A 116 -20.19 -2.06 2.68
C TRP A 116 -19.96 -1.71 1.23
N VAL A 117 -21.02 -1.32 0.54
CA VAL A 117 -20.99 -0.81 -0.84
C VAL A 117 -21.12 0.70 -0.80
N VAL A 118 -20.23 1.39 -1.51
CA VAL A 118 -20.30 2.83 -1.73
C VAL A 118 -20.35 3.07 -3.23
N ARG A 119 -21.43 3.66 -3.73
CA ARG A 119 -21.59 4.10 -5.13
C ARG A 119 -21.46 5.61 -5.19
N PHE A 120 -20.69 6.08 -6.17
CA PHE A 120 -20.42 7.48 -6.40
C PHE A 120 -21.11 7.99 -7.68
N ASP A 121 -21.31 9.30 -7.74
CA ASP A 121 -21.88 10.05 -8.88
C ASP A 121 -21.15 9.84 -10.22
N ASN A 122 -19.84 9.57 -10.16
CA ASN A 122 -19.02 9.25 -11.32
C ASN A 122 -19.18 7.80 -11.83
N GLY A 123 -20.12 7.04 -11.27
CA GLY A 123 -20.40 5.65 -11.63
C GLY A 123 -19.43 4.62 -11.03
N LEU A 124 -18.46 5.06 -10.23
CA LEU A 124 -17.56 4.15 -9.50
C LEU A 124 -18.30 3.49 -8.33
N THR A 125 -18.02 2.21 -8.10
CA THR A 125 -18.49 1.48 -6.92
C THR A 125 -17.28 0.95 -6.17
N GLN A 126 -17.18 1.26 -4.87
CA GLN A 126 -16.16 0.75 -3.97
C GLN A 126 -16.77 -0.19 -2.94
N TYR A 127 -16.05 -1.27 -2.65
CA TYR A 127 -16.40 -2.22 -1.59
C TYR A 127 -15.40 -2.07 -0.44
N ARG A 128 -15.90 -1.78 0.76
CA ARG A 128 -15.07 -1.51 1.94
C ARG A 128 -15.58 -2.30 3.14
N ARG A 129 -14.74 -2.47 4.17
CA ARG A 129 -15.19 -3.01 5.46
C ARG A 129 -15.79 -1.90 6.30
N ASP A 130 -16.67 -2.26 7.24
CA ASP A 130 -17.31 -1.36 8.19
C ASP A 130 -16.34 -0.44 8.98
N LYS A 131 -15.16 -0.98 9.33
CA LYS A 131 -14.08 -0.32 10.08
C LYS A 131 -13.05 0.38 9.20
N SER A 132 -13.17 0.31 7.88
CA SER A 132 -12.24 1.01 6.99
C SER A 132 -12.45 2.52 7.08
N ASP A 133 -11.35 3.26 6.99
CA ASP A 133 -11.35 4.72 6.94
C ASP A 133 -11.42 5.21 5.49
N VAL A 134 -12.06 6.36 5.30
CA VAL A 134 -12.21 7.08 4.03
C VAL A 134 -11.96 8.57 4.26
N TYR A 135 -11.51 9.27 3.22
CA TYR A 135 -11.21 10.70 3.29
C TYR A 135 -12.38 11.49 2.72
N VAL A 136 -13.02 12.29 3.57
CA VAL A 136 -14.15 13.16 3.18
C VAL A 136 -13.64 14.58 3.07
N TYR A 137 -13.94 15.23 1.95
CA TYR A 137 -13.69 16.64 1.73
C TYR A 137 -14.78 17.46 2.42
N ASP A 138 -14.41 18.11 3.52
CA ASP A 138 -15.28 18.90 4.37
C ASP A 138 -14.49 20.08 4.94
N PRO A 139 -14.21 21.11 4.13
CA PRO A 139 -13.34 22.23 4.53
C PRO A 139 -13.91 23.09 5.66
N ALA A 140 -15.20 22.93 6.00
CA ALA A 140 -15.84 23.65 7.10
C ALA A 140 -15.69 22.92 8.46
N SER A 141 -15.23 21.66 8.44
CA SER A 141 -15.07 20.86 9.65
C SER A 141 -13.88 21.31 10.49
N GLN A 142 -14.04 21.30 11.82
CA GLN A 142 -12.93 21.52 12.76
C GLN A 142 -11.88 20.40 12.74
N HIS A 143 -12.24 19.25 12.18
CA HIS A 143 -11.35 18.09 12.05
C HIS A 143 -10.76 17.96 10.63
N ALA A 144 -11.01 18.93 9.76
CA ALA A 144 -10.41 18.96 8.45
C ALA A 144 -8.97 19.49 8.52
N THR A 145 -8.12 18.93 7.67
CA THR A 145 -6.75 19.38 7.48
C THR A 145 -6.74 20.69 6.70
N ASP A 146 -5.59 21.35 6.57
CA ASP A 146 -5.41 22.52 5.70
C ASP A 146 -5.78 22.24 4.23
N ALA A 147 -5.72 20.96 3.82
CA ALA A 147 -6.17 20.52 2.50
C ALA A 147 -7.70 20.42 2.38
N GLY A 148 -8.43 20.49 3.49
CA GLY A 148 -9.90 20.40 3.59
C GLY A 148 -10.43 18.98 3.76
N PHE A 149 -9.57 18.01 4.11
CA PHE A 149 -9.96 16.60 4.25
C PHE A 149 -10.01 16.16 5.70
N ARG A 150 -11.02 15.35 6.05
CA ARG A 150 -11.15 14.68 7.33
C ARG A 150 -11.23 13.16 7.15
N VAL A 151 -10.78 12.41 8.14
CA VAL A 151 -10.97 10.96 8.18
C VAL A 151 -12.39 10.64 8.67
N CYS A 152 -13.09 9.77 7.96
CA CYS A 152 -14.40 9.26 8.33
C CYS A 152 -14.39 7.72 8.23
N ARG A 153 -15.14 7.02 9.08
CA ARG A 153 -15.34 5.58 8.90
C ARG A 153 -16.39 5.34 7.83
N VAL A 154 -16.27 4.26 7.06
CA VAL A 154 -17.24 3.91 6.01
C VAL A 154 -18.67 3.81 6.56
N ARG A 155 -18.84 3.25 7.76
CA ARG A 155 -20.15 3.15 8.43
C ARG A 155 -20.81 4.49 8.76
N SER A 156 -20.01 5.56 8.78
CA SER A 156 -20.41 6.93 9.14
C SER A 156 -20.53 7.84 7.92
N LEU A 157 -20.37 7.29 6.72
CA LEU A 157 -20.63 8.00 5.47
C LEU A 157 -22.14 8.19 5.27
N GLU A 158 -22.50 9.36 4.79
CA GLU A 158 -23.87 9.70 4.41
C GLU A 158 -23.97 9.97 2.90
N VAL A 159 -25.18 9.82 2.35
CA VAL A 159 -25.44 10.20 0.95
C VAL A 159 -25.27 11.71 0.82
N GLY A 160 -24.50 12.15 -0.17
CA GLY A 160 -24.10 13.55 -0.35
C GLY A 160 -22.69 13.86 0.17
N ASP A 161 -22.07 12.96 0.93
CA ASP A 161 -20.67 13.14 1.35
C ASP A 161 -19.74 13.16 0.14
N LYS A 162 -18.75 14.04 0.20
CA LYS A 162 -17.75 14.25 -0.83
C LYS A 162 -16.49 13.45 -0.49
N VAL A 163 -16.33 12.27 -1.08
CA VAL A 163 -15.23 11.36 -0.75
C VAL A 163 -14.11 11.47 -1.77
N PHE A 164 -12.87 11.55 -1.29
CA PHE A 164 -11.69 11.50 -2.14
C PHE A 164 -11.58 10.14 -2.83
N VAL A 165 -11.48 10.17 -4.16
CA VAL A 165 -11.24 8.98 -4.98
C VAL A 165 -10.00 9.23 -5.83
N MET A 166 -8.95 8.46 -5.59
CA MET A 166 -7.68 8.63 -6.30
C MET A 166 -7.84 8.31 -7.79
N SER A 167 -7.76 9.33 -8.64
CA SER A 167 -7.76 9.19 -10.10
C SER A 167 -6.43 8.65 -10.62
N ALA A 168 -6.43 8.05 -11.82
CA ALA A 168 -5.20 7.55 -12.46
C ALA A 168 -4.20 8.68 -12.75
N GLU A 169 -4.69 9.84 -13.19
CA GLU A 169 -3.88 11.03 -13.46
C GLU A 169 -3.24 11.57 -12.16
N LEU A 170 -4.00 11.67 -11.08
CA LEU A 170 -3.48 12.09 -9.78
C LEU A 170 -2.41 11.12 -9.27
N ARG A 171 -2.67 9.82 -9.42
CA ARG A 171 -1.71 8.77 -9.03
C ARG A 171 -0.37 8.95 -9.75
N GLU A 172 -0.39 9.14 -11.07
CA GLU A 172 0.83 9.34 -11.87
C GLU A 172 1.60 10.58 -11.41
N MET A 173 0.91 11.68 -11.12
CA MET A 173 1.55 12.89 -10.59
C MET A 173 2.19 12.68 -9.20
N VAL A 174 1.54 11.90 -8.33
CA VAL A 174 2.09 11.55 -7.01
C VAL A 174 3.32 10.67 -7.17
N GLU A 175 3.26 9.65 -8.03
CA GLU A 175 4.39 8.77 -8.32
C GLU A 175 5.58 9.56 -8.87
N GLN A 176 5.36 10.48 -9.82
CA GLN A 176 6.40 11.33 -10.36
C GLN A 176 6.99 12.26 -9.29
N ALA A 177 6.16 12.89 -8.46
CA ALA A 177 6.63 13.76 -7.38
C ALA A 177 7.49 13.02 -6.34
N LEU A 178 7.14 11.76 -6.05
CA LEU A 178 7.89 10.89 -5.15
C LEU A 178 9.21 10.43 -5.78
N CYS A 179 9.20 10.06 -7.06
CA CYS A 179 10.41 9.74 -7.82
C CYS A 179 11.38 10.93 -7.87
N ASP A 180 10.89 12.14 -8.16
CA ASP A 180 11.68 13.37 -8.19
C ASP A 180 12.28 13.71 -6.82
N ALA A 181 11.58 13.36 -5.74
CA ALA A 181 12.05 13.51 -4.36
C ALA A 181 13.01 12.40 -3.91
N GLY A 182 13.36 11.46 -4.81
CA GLY A 182 14.25 10.34 -4.51
C GLY A 182 13.64 9.31 -3.56
N VAL A 183 12.31 9.28 -3.41
CA VAL A 183 11.63 8.21 -2.69
C VAL A 183 11.70 6.97 -3.57
N PRO A 184 12.32 5.87 -3.12
CA PRO A 184 12.32 4.62 -3.85
C PRO A 184 10.90 4.05 -3.76
N ILE A 185 10.02 4.48 -4.66
CA ILE A 185 8.94 3.61 -5.10
C ILE A 185 9.68 2.42 -5.70
N GLN A 186 9.48 1.23 -5.15
CA GLN A 186 10.05 0.00 -5.71
C GLN A 186 9.47 -0.18 -7.11
N SER A 187 10.06 0.51 -8.07
CA SER A 187 9.78 0.30 -9.48
C SER A 187 10.31 -1.09 -9.77
N ASP A 188 9.42 -2.08 -9.74
CA ASP A 188 8.93 -2.80 -10.91
C ASP A 188 9.97 -3.39 -11.90
N LYS A 189 11.15 -2.80 -12.07
CA LYS A 189 12.23 -3.22 -12.98
C LYS A 189 12.81 -4.59 -12.67
N THR A 190 12.87 -5.00 -11.40
CA THR A 190 13.33 -6.35 -11.03
C THR A 190 12.33 -7.42 -11.46
N PHE A 191 11.03 -7.10 -11.44
CA PHE A 191 9.97 -8.01 -11.87
C PHE A 191 9.66 -7.90 -13.36
N GLU A 192 9.98 -6.77 -13.99
CA GLU A 192 9.83 -6.52 -15.42
C GLU A 192 10.58 -7.54 -16.25
N SER A 193 11.88 -7.69 -16.01
CA SER A 193 12.68 -8.67 -16.74
C SER A 193 12.13 -10.08 -16.56
N ALA A 194 11.77 -10.46 -15.32
CA ALA A 194 11.22 -11.78 -15.03
C ALA A 194 9.84 -12.02 -15.69
N LEU A 195 8.99 -11.00 -15.76
CA LEU A 195 7.67 -11.06 -16.38
C LEU A 195 7.78 -11.14 -17.91
N ARG A 196 8.64 -10.32 -18.52
CA ARG A 196 8.92 -10.37 -19.97
C ARG A 196 9.48 -11.74 -20.36
N SER A 197 10.45 -12.27 -19.61
CA SER A 197 10.97 -13.62 -19.85
C SER A 197 9.91 -14.71 -19.70
N TYR A 198 8.97 -14.59 -18.74
CA TYR A 198 7.83 -15.50 -18.64
C TYR A 198 6.93 -15.43 -19.88
N HIS A 199 6.57 -14.23 -20.35
CA HIS A 199 5.75 -14.06 -21.55
C HIS A 199 6.41 -14.62 -22.81
N GLU A 200 7.71 -14.35 -23.01
CA GLU A 200 8.48 -14.92 -24.12
C GLU A 200 8.49 -16.44 -24.09
N LEU A 201 8.66 -17.03 -22.89
CA LEU A 201 8.69 -18.48 -22.73
C LEU A 201 7.32 -19.10 -23.02
N VAL A 202 6.23 -18.49 -22.54
CA VAL A 202 4.85 -18.92 -22.84
C VAL A 202 4.58 -18.82 -24.34
N GLN A 203 4.94 -17.71 -25.01
CA GLN A 203 4.79 -17.57 -26.46
C GLN A 203 5.58 -18.63 -27.23
N LYS A 204 6.83 -18.89 -26.85
CA LYS A 204 7.69 -19.90 -27.46
C LYS A 204 7.10 -21.30 -27.33
N ARG A 205 6.63 -21.68 -26.13
CA ARG A 205 6.02 -23.00 -25.88
C ARG A 205 4.68 -23.16 -26.61
N LEU A 206 3.85 -22.11 -26.64
CA LEU A 206 2.61 -22.07 -27.41
C LEU A 206 2.86 -22.24 -28.91
N ALA A 207 3.88 -21.58 -29.46
CA ALA A 207 4.25 -21.70 -30.86
C ALA A 207 4.79 -23.09 -31.21
N GLN A 208 5.60 -23.70 -30.32
CA GLN A 208 6.12 -25.05 -30.50
C GLN A 208 5.04 -26.13 -30.46
N ARG A 209 4.08 -26.01 -29.54
CA ARG A 209 3.03 -27.02 -29.33
C ARG A 209 1.84 -26.84 -30.27
N PHE A 210 1.57 -25.62 -30.72
CA PHE A 210 0.46 -25.29 -31.62
C PHE A 210 0.92 -24.43 -32.82
N PRO A 211 1.75 -24.98 -33.74
CA PRO A 211 2.43 -24.22 -34.79
C PRO A 211 1.52 -23.66 -35.91
N GLN A 212 0.27 -24.09 -36.02
CA GLN A 212 -0.64 -23.77 -37.15
C GLN A 212 -2.05 -23.33 -36.69
N ALA A 213 -2.22 -23.00 -35.40
CA ALA A 213 -3.53 -22.69 -34.82
C ALA A 213 -3.77 -21.19 -34.69
N THR A 214 -4.98 -20.71 -35.02
CA THR A 214 -5.39 -19.34 -34.68
C THR A 214 -5.41 -19.15 -33.15
N VAL A 215 -5.40 -17.91 -32.65
CA VAL A 215 -5.47 -17.66 -31.19
C VAL A 215 -6.68 -18.36 -30.56
N ALA A 216 -7.83 -18.36 -31.25
CA ALA A 216 -9.03 -19.05 -30.78
C ALA A 216 -8.83 -20.57 -30.71
N ASP A 217 -8.15 -21.16 -31.69
CA ASP A 217 -7.88 -22.59 -31.72
C ASP A 217 -6.86 -22.99 -30.64
N LYS A 218 -5.85 -22.16 -30.39
CA LYS A 218 -4.90 -22.34 -29.27
C LYS A 218 -5.63 -22.33 -27.93
N VAL A 219 -6.58 -21.41 -27.73
CA VAL A 219 -7.37 -21.32 -26.50
C VAL A 219 -8.23 -22.58 -26.29
N ARG A 220 -8.90 -23.07 -27.34
CA ARG A 220 -9.69 -24.31 -27.26
C ARG A 220 -8.81 -25.52 -26.98
N ALA A 221 -7.69 -25.65 -27.68
CA ALA A 221 -6.76 -26.77 -27.51
C ALA A 221 -6.15 -26.79 -26.10
N VAL A 222 -5.73 -25.63 -25.58
CA VAL A 222 -5.22 -25.52 -24.21
C VAL A 222 -6.29 -25.91 -23.19
N ARG A 223 -7.54 -25.41 -23.33
CA ARG A 223 -8.63 -25.78 -22.44
C ARG A 223 -8.90 -27.29 -22.45
N GLN A 224 -8.94 -27.89 -23.64
CA GLN A 224 -9.18 -29.32 -23.77
C GLN A 224 -8.06 -30.14 -23.13
N SER A 225 -6.79 -29.79 -23.38
CA SER A 225 -5.66 -30.47 -22.73
C SER A 225 -5.63 -30.28 -21.20
N MET A 226 -6.09 -29.15 -20.67
CA MET A 226 -6.21 -28.96 -19.22
C MET A 226 -7.30 -29.87 -18.62
N LEU A 227 -8.41 -30.07 -19.32
CA LEU A 227 -9.48 -30.98 -18.89
C LEU A 227 -9.09 -32.45 -18.99
N GLU A 228 -8.26 -32.81 -19.98
CA GLU A 228 -7.68 -34.15 -20.12
C GLU A 228 -6.72 -34.48 -18.97
N LEU A 229 -6.04 -33.48 -18.41
CA LEU A 229 -5.16 -33.63 -17.24
C LEU A 229 -5.94 -33.72 -15.92
N ASP A 230 -6.93 -32.86 -15.70
CA ASP A 230 -7.78 -32.87 -14.51
C ASP A 230 -9.22 -32.48 -14.86
N ALA A 231 -10.10 -33.49 -14.97
CA ALA A 231 -11.52 -33.30 -15.22
C ALA A 231 -12.23 -32.50 -14.11
N GLY A 232 -11.67 -32.46 -12.89
CA GLY A 232 -12.17 -31.66 -11.78
C GLY A 232 -11.94 -30.16 -11.97
N LEU A 233 -11.20 -29.72 -12.99
CA LEU A 233 -10.99 -28.30 -13.31
C LEU A 233 -12.17 -27.68 -14.06
N GLU A 234 -13.11 -28.46 -14.60
CA GLU A 234 -14.18 -27.95 -15.46
C GLU A 234 -15.00 -26.82 -14.82
N ARG A 235 -15.35 -26.97 -13.54
CA ARG A 235 -16.09 -25.95 -12.77
C ARG A 235 -15.24 -24.73 -12.40
N ARG A 236 -13.91 -24.85 -12.46
CA ARG A 236 -12.94 -23.82 -12.02
C ARG A 236 -12.32 -23.07 -13.19
N LEU A 237 -12.46 -23.58 -14.42
CA LEU A 237 -11.92 -22.95 -15.62
C LEU A 237 -12.80 -21.77 -16.05
N PRO A 238 -12.20 -20.60 -16.30
CA PRO A 238 -12.95 -19.44 -16.76
C PRO A 238 -13.42 -19.62 -18.21
N THR A 239 -14.25 -18.72 -18.73
CA THR A 239 -14.75 -18.78 -20.11
C THR A 239 -13.60 -18.72 -21.13
N LEU A 240 -13.83 -19.25 -22.35
CA LEU A 240 -12.83 -19.22 -23.43
C LEU A 240 -12.32 -17.78 -23.72
N GLN A 241 -13.19 -16.78 -23.61
CA GLN A 241 -12.81 -15.37 -23.79
C GLN A 241 -11.84 -14.89 -22.70
N ALA A 242 -12.04 -15.30 -21.45
CA ALA A 242 -11.12 -14.97 -20.36
C ALA A 242 -9.78 -15.72 -20.49
N MET A 243 -9.81 -16.97 -20.96
CA MET A 243 -8.58 -17.75 -21.26
C MET A 243 -7.77 -17.14 -22.41
N ARG A 244 -8.40 -16.41 -23.33
CA ARG A 244 -7.69 -15.70 -24.40
C ARG A 244 -6.65 -14.73 -23.85
N HIS A 245 -6.91 -14.10 -22.71
CA HIS A 245 -5.95 -13.19 -22.08
C HIS A 245 -4.66 -13.87 -21.59
N TRP A 246 -4.64 -15.20 -21.46
CA TRP A 246 -3.44 -15.97 -21.06
C TRP A 246 -2.55 -16.34 -22.25
N ILE A 247 -3.11 -16.28 -23.46
CA ILE A 247 -2.49 -16.79 -24.69
C ILE A 247 -2.17 -15.64 -25.64
N ASP A 248 -3.06 -14.65 -25.70
CA ASP A 248 -2.90 -13.42 -26.47
C ASP A 248 -2.06 -12.41 -25.67
N LEU A 249 -0.76 -12.72 -25.57
CA LEU A 249 0.22 -11.91 -24.82
C LEU A 249 0.64 -10.63 -25.59
N GLY A 250 0.02 -10.35 -26.74
CA GLY A 250 0.27 -9.15 -27.56
C GLY A 250 1.75 -8.93 -27.92
N ARG A 251 2.12 -7.66 -28.10
CA ARG A 251 3.53 -7.23 -28.16
C ARG A 251 4.05 -6.98 -26.74
N SER A 252 4.11 -8.03 -25.92
CA SER A 252 4.67 -7.95 -24.58
C SER A 252 6.01 -7.21 -24.52
N PRO A 253 7.00 -7.37 -25.44
CA PRO A 253 8.27 -6.61 -25.39
C PRO A 253 8.10 -5.10 -25.62
N ASP A 254 7.14 -4.67 -26.44
CA ASP A 254 6.93 -3.26 -26.79
C ASP A 254 5.94 -2.56 -25.84
N THR A 255 5.30 -3.31 -24.96
CA THR A 255 4.31 -2.76 -24.01
C THR A 255 5.03 -2.12 -22.83
N PRO A 256 4.70 -0.86 -22.45
CA PRO A 256 5.20 -0.24 -21.23
C PRO A 256 4.92 -1.12 -20.02
N PHE A 257 5.87 -1.22 -19.09
CA PHE A 257 5.75 -2.15 -17.97
C PHE A 257 4.49 -1.90 -17.12
N GLU A 258 4.11 -0.63 -16.90
CA GLU A 258 2.90 -0.22 -16.19
C GLU A 258 1.63 -0.91 -16.72
N GLN A 259 1.58 -1.16 -18.04
CA GLN A 259 0.45 -1.76 -18.73
C GLN A 259 0.59 -3.29 -18.85
N LEU A 260 1.80 -3.84 -18.65
CA LEU A 260 2.11 -5.26 -18.82
C LEU A 260 1.49 -6.09 -17.70
N ARG A 261 0.44 -6.87 -17.96
CA ARG A 261 -0.19 -7.69 -16.91
C ARG A 261 0.43 -9.08 -16.82
N PRO A 262 0.36 -9.78 -15.66
CA PRO A 262 0.81 -11.16 -15.53
C PRO A 262 0.21 -12.13 -16.56
N GLN A 263 -0.99 -11.83 -17.09
CA GLN A 263 -1.65 -12.62 -18.15
C GLN A 263 -1.66 -14.13 -17.83
N ALA A 264 -2.02 -14.46 -16.59
CA ALA A 264 -1.99 -15.82 -16.06
C ALA A 264 -3.26 -16.11 -15.23
N PRO A 265 -3.62 -17.39 -15.03
CA PRO A 265 -4.69 -17.80 -14.12
C PRO A 265 -4.57 -17.23 -12.71
N ASN A 266 -5.71 -16.93 -12.08
CA ASN A 266 -5.75 -16.35 -10.72
C ASN A 266 -5.53 -17.39 -9.61
N ARG A 267 -5.77 -18.67 -9.90
CA ARG A 267 -5.61 -19.77 -8.94
C ARG A 267 -4.38 -20.61 -9.27
N GLU A 268 -3.73 -21.12 -8.22
CA GLU A 268 -2.50 -21.91 -8.36
C GLU A 268 -2.72 -23.26 -9.03
N ASP A 269 -3.82 -23.94 -8.69
CA ASP A 269 -4.24 -25.21 -9.29
C ASP A 269 -4.43 -25.09 -10.81
N VAL A 270 -5.14 -24.05 -11.24
CA VAL A 270 -5.38 -23.74 -12.66
C VAL A 270 -4.08 -23.32 -13.36
N PHE A 271 -3.20 -22.57 -12.67
CA PHE A 271 -1.91 -22.20 -13.22
C PHE A 271 -0.99 -23.40 -13.45
N LYS A 272 -0.93 -24.34 -12.50
CA LYS A 272 -0.14 -25.58 -12.63
C LYS A 272 -0.59 -26.39 -13.83
N ALA A 273 -1.89 -26.61 -13.98
CA ALA A 273 -2.44 -27.31 -15.15
C ALA A 273 -2.10 -26.59 -16.47
N PHE A 274 -2.19 -25.26 -16.50
CA PHE A 274 -1.82 -24.47 -17.68
C PHE A 274 -0.33 -24.60 -18.02
N ALA A 275 0.55 -24.51 -17.01
CA ALA A 275 1.99 -24.66 -17.19
C ALA A 275 2.36 -26.09 -17.65
N GLU A 276 1.69 -27.11 -17.12
CA GLU A 276 1.91 -28.50 -17.52
C GLU A 276 1.50 -28.76 -18.98
N VAL A 277 0.37 -28.21 -19.44
CA VAL A 277 -0.04 -28.26 -20.85
C VAL A 277 1.02 -27.62 -21.76
N LEU A 278 1.65 -26.54 -21.32
CA LEU A 278 2.72 -25.87 -22.05
C LEU A 278 4.08 -26.58 -21.95
N GLY A 279 4.18 -27.65 -21.15
CA GLY A 279 5.39 -28.44 -20.99
C GLY A 279 6.43 -27.81 -20.05
N PHE A 280 5.99 -26.98 -19.11
CA PHE A 280 6.85 -26.55 -18.00
C PHE A 280 7.04 -27.71 -17.02
N SER A 281 8.25 -27.81 -16.45
CA SER A 281 8.47 -28.67 -15.29
C SER A 281 7.73 -28.15 -14.07
N SER A 282 7.46 -29.03 -13.09
CA SER A 282 6.84 -28.66 -11.82
C SER A 282 7.64 -27.58 -11.07
N LEU A 283 8.98 -27.63 -11.17
CA LEU A 283 9.87 -26.64 -10.57
C LEU A 283 9.77 -25.27 -11.27
N GLU A 284 9.77 -25.24 -12.60
CA GLU A 284 9.60 -24.00 -13.37
C GLU A 284 8.21 -23.38 -13.12
N ALA A 285 7.16 -24.21 -13.07
CA ALA A 285 5.81 -23.76 -12.75
C ALA A 285 5.76 -23.14 -11.34
N ALA A 286 6.34 -23.78 -10.33
CA ALA A 286 6.41 -23.22 -8.97
C ALA A 286 7.19 -21.90 -8.92
N TYR A 287 8.32 -21.81 -9.64
CA TYR A 287 9.13 -20.61 -9.74
C TYR A 287 8.34 -19.46 -10.38
N HIS A 288 7.73 -19.67 -11.55
CA HIS A 288 6.96 -18.64 -12.24
C HIS A 288 5.74 -18.21 -11.42
N TRP A 289 5.07 -19.13 -10.74
CA TRP A 289 3.95 -18.81 -9.87
C TRP A 289 4.38 -17.89 -8.72
N GLN A 290 5.38 -18.29 -7.92
CA GLN A 290 5.75 -17.59 -6.69
C GLN A 290 6.57 -16.32 -6.96
N ARG A 291 7.54 -16.40 -7.87
CA ARG A 291 8.55 -15.34 -8.08
C ARG A 291 8.20 -14.34 -9.17
N VAL A 292 7.24 -14.67 -10.05
CA VAL A 292 6.85 -13.78 -11.16
C VAL A 292 5.39 -13.37 -11.04
N ILE A 293 4.46 -14.32 -11.09
CA ILE A 293 3.02 -14.01 -11.14
C ILE A 293 2.53 -13.46 -9.81
N MET A 294 2.76 -14.16 -8.70
CA MET A 294 2.39 -13.69 -7.37
C MET A 294 3.20 -12.45 -6.97
N ALA A 295 4.48 -12.41 -7.32
CA ALA A 295 5.33 -11.27 -7.02
C ALA A 295 4.86 -10.00 -7.72
N VAL A 296 4.55 -10.03 -9.02
CA VAL A 296 4.00 -8.86 -9.75
C VAL A 296 2.61 -8.50 -9.23
N ARG A 297 1.73 -9.48 -8.98
CA ARG A 297 0.40 -9.22 -8.40
C ARG A 297 0.49 -8.59 -7.00
N THR A 298 1.46 -9.00 -6.21
CA THR A 298 1.65 -8.53 -4.84
C THR A 298 2.39 -7.20 -4.81
N SER A 299 3.46 -7.04 -5.61
CA SER A 299 4.22 -5.80 -5.77
C SER A 299 3.32 -4.69 -6.26
N ARG A 300 2.64 -4.85 -7.40
CA ARG A 300 1.73 -3.79 -7.90
C ARG A 300 0.61 -3.42 -6.94
N ARG A 301 0.16 -4.38 -6.13
CA ARG A 301 -0.81 -4.14 -5.06
C ARG A 301 -0.18 -3.42 -3.87
N LEU A 302 1.06 -3.72 -3.53
CA LEU A 302 1.84 -3.07 -2.47
C LEU A 302 2.34 -1.68 -2.89
N ASP A 303 2.80 -1.50 -4.12
CA ASP A 303 3.17 -0.20 -4.72
C ASP A 303 1.92 0.66 -4.91
N GLY A 304 0.81 0.03 -5.31
CA GLY A 304 -0.55 0.55 -5.27
C GLY A 304 -0.89 1.20 -3.93
N ARG A 305 -0.72 0.42 -2.86
CA ARG A 305 -0.97 0.80 -1.46
C ARG A 305 0.03 1.83 -0.95
N HIS A 306 1.32 1.63 -1.18
CA HIS A 306 2.38 2.52 -0.70
C HIS A 306 2.23 3.93 -1.25
N VAL A 307 1.88 4.07 -2.55
CA VAL A 307 1.56 5.38 -3.15
C VAL A 307 0.30 5.99 -2.52
N SER A 308 -0.77 5.21 -2.33
CA SER A 308 -1.99 5.68 -1.68
C SER A 308 -1.80 6.07 -0.21
N ASP A 309 -1.00 5.33 0.55
CA ASP A 309 -0.73 5.55 1.97
C ASP A 309 0.16 6.78 2.16
N ILE A 310 1.19 6.95 1.32
CA ILE A 310 1.99 8.17 1.30
C ILE A 310 1.11 9.36 0.93
N TYR A 311 0.23 9.21 -0.06
CA TYR A 311 -0.65 10.29 -0.46
C TYR A 311 -1.67 10.66 0.62
N ALA A 312 -2.26 9.67 1.29
CA ALA A 312 -3.10 9.88 2.46
C ALA A 312 -2.35 10.64 3.57
N TYR A 313 -1.09 10.29 3.83
CA TYR A 313 -0.24 11.02 4.76
C TYR A 313 0.00 12.48 4.30
N MET A 314 0.23 12.71 3.00
CA MET A 314 0.33 14.07 2.45
C MET A 314 -0.93 14.89 2.70
N LEU A 315 -2.12 14.29 2.55
CA LEU A 315 -3.41 14.96 2.76
C LEU A 315 -3.69 15.25 4.25
N LEU A 316 -3.22 14.37 5.14
CA LEU A 316 -3.47 14.46 6.58
C LEU A 316 -2.45 15.31 7.35
N GLN A 317 -1.21 15.39 6.88
CA GLN A 317 -0.13 16.11 7.56
C GLN A 317 0.72 16.89 6.55
N PRO A 318 0.13 17.88 5.86
CA PRO A 318 0.81 18.63 4.82
C PRO A 318 2.09 19.32 5.33
N GLU A 319 2.09 19.80 6.58
CA GLU A 319 3.22 20.49 7.20
C GLU A 319 4.42 19.55 7.40
N SER A 320 4.16 18.33 7.87
CA SER A 320 5.18 17.28 8.05
C SER A 320 5.81 16.90 6.72
N VAL A 321 5.02 16.81 5.65
CA VAL A 321 5.53 16.52 4.30
C VAL A 321 6.35 17.70 3.79
N MET A 322 5.88 18.93 3.95
CA MET A 322 6.58 20.13 3.51
C MET A 322 7.92 20.35 4.22
N ALA A 323 8.06 19.91 5.47
CA ALA A 323 9.30 20.03 6.23
C ALA A 323 10.32 18.91 5.93
N HIS A 324 9.86 17.73 5.51
CA HIS A 324 10.70 16.52 5.53
C HIS A 324 10.78 15.75 4.19
N SER A 325 9.98 16.09 3.17
CA SER A 325 9.90 15.29 1.95
C SER A 325 10.79 15.75 0.79
N GLY A 326 11.54 16.85 0.88
CA GLY A 326 12.29 17.38 -0.27
C GLY A 326 11.42 17.72 -1.51
N ILE A 327 10.10 17.47 -1.47
CA ILE A 327 9.14 17.79 -2.52
C ILE A 327 8.95 19.31 -2.49
N ARG A 328 9.03 19.93 -3.68
CA ARG A 328 8.84 21.38 -3.80
C ARG A 328 7.42 21.75 -3.36
N ARG A 329 7.30 22.82 -2.57
CA ARG A 329 6.00 23.36 -2.12
C ARG A 329 5.00 23.60 -3.25
N LYS A 330 5.48 24.02 -4.42
CA LYS A 330 4.66 24.21 -5.63
C LYS A 330 4.03 22.90 -6.10
N THR A 331 4.79 21.80 -6.09
CA THR A 331 4.32 20.47 -6.47
C THR A 331 3.29 19.93 -5.47
N LEU A 332 3.52 20.09 -4.16
CA LEU A 332 2.54 19.69 -3.14
C LEU A 332 1.22 20.46 -3.28
N ASN A 333 1.27 21.78 -3.51
CA ASN A 333 0.06 22.56 -3.75
C ASN A 333 -0.70 22.08 -4.99
N GLN A 334 0.01 21.76 -6.08
CA GLN A 334 -0.62 21.21 -7.28
C GLN A 334 -1.30 19.86 -7.02
N LEU A 335 -0.65 18.97 -6.26
CA LEU A 335 -1.23 17.69 -5.85
C LEU A 335 -2.49 17.91 -5.01
N PHE A 336 -2.47 18.85 -4.05
CA PHE A 336 -3.64 19.16 -3.22
C PHE A 336 -4.80 19.76 -4.00
N GLU A 337 -4.56 20.67 -4.95
CA GLU A 337 -5.65 21.17 -5.82
C GLU A 337 -6.27 20.02 -6.62
N LYS A 338 -5.43 19.16 -7.22
CA LYS A 338 -5.93 18.00 -7.95
C LYS A 338 -6.65 16.99 -7.05
N ALA A 339 -6.26 16.90 -5.77
CA ALA A 339 -6.97 16.09 -4.77
C ALA A 339 -8.41 16.58 -4.60
N ARG A 340 -8.61 17.90 -4.51
CA ARG A 340 -9.92 18.53 -4.35
C ARG A 340 -10.78 18.38 -5.61
N GLU A 341 -10.16 18.31 -6.78
CA GLU A 341 -10.84 17.97 -8.04
C GLU A 341 -11.19 16.47 -8.13
N SER A 342 -10.44 15.60 -7.44
CA SER A 342 -10.60 14.13 -7.45
C SER A 342 -11.54 13.66 -6.32
N VAL A 343 -12.64 14.37 -6.13
CA VAL A 343 -13.64 14.08 -5.10
C VAL A 343 -14.94 13.66 -5.77
N ALA A 344 -15.54 12.58 -5.28
CA ALA A 344 -16.77 12.02 -5.81
C ALA A 344 -17.88 12.05 -4.75
N THR A 345 -19.10 12.34 -5.16
CA THR A 345 -20.25 12.43 -4.23
C THR A 345 -20.82 11.05 -4.01
N VAL A 346 -21.05 10.67 -2.74
CA VAL A 346 -21.70 9.42 -2.37
C VAL A 346 -23.18 9.48 -2.77
N GLU A 347 -23.60 8.60 -3.67
CA GLU A 347 -25.01 8.42 -4.04
C GLU A 347 -25.69 7.33 -3.23
N ILE A 348 -24.96 6.24 -2.96
CA ILE A 348 -25.48 5.08 -2.22
C ILE A 348 -24.39 4.59 -1.29
N VAL A 349 -24.75 4.39 -0.02
CA VAL A 349 -23.89 3.75 0.97
C VAL A 349 -24.70 2.82 1.86
N GLY A 350 -24.19 1.62 2.09
CA GLY A 350 -24.83 0.68 3.01
C GLY A 350 -24.15 -0.69 3.05
N PRO A 351 -24.52 -1.54 4.02
CA PRO A 351 -24.04 -2.91 4.08
C PRO A 351 -24.49 -3.68 2.84
N LEU A 352 -23.60 -4.51 2.29
CA LEU A 352 -23.92 -5.47 1.23
C LEU A 352 -24.85 -6.54 1.82
N LYS A 353 -26.16 -6.23 1.86
CA LYS A 353 -27.17 -7.23 2.22
C LYS A 353 -27.29 -8.22 1.08
N GLU A 354 -27.32 -9.50 1.41
CA GLU A 354 -27.69 -10.57 0.48
C GLU A 354 -29.04 -10.23 -0.15
N SER A 355 -29.04 -9.81 -1.41
CA SER A 355 -30.23 -9.92 -2.24
C SER A 355 -30.45 -11.41 -2.45
N LYS A 356 -31.48 -11.94 -1.78
CA LYS A 356 -32.04 -13.27 -2.05
C LYS A 356 -32.41 -13.46 -3.51
#